data_AF-A0A4V4N7G7-F1
#
_entry.id   AF-A0A4V4N7G7-F1
#
_cell.length_a   1.000
_cell.length_b   1.000
_cell.length_c   1.000
_cell.angle_alpha   90.00
_cell.angle_beta   90.00
_cell.angle_gamma   90.00
#
_symmetry.space_group_name_H-M   'P 1'
#
loop_
_entity.id
_entity.type
_entity.pdbx_description
1 polymer ?
#
loop_
_entity_poly.entity_id
_entity_poly.type
_entity_poly.pdbx_seq_one_letter_code
_entity_poly.pdbx_strand_id
1 'polypeptide(L)'
;MARKQKPASPQNGEAAARAAAQQRHARAQAACQAVLAAFDALEAADGFTGHDTARQYAQMCRVYAAKLRNGNVLSSADFDVAVKLCTAARRALLQLDPALAFAGQPGADALIAAGAAAYTVLEDNHKLGGPASKRPLPF
;
A
#
# COMPACT_ATOMS: atom_id res chain seq x y z
N MET A 1 -23.15 14.75 -46.11
CA MET A 1 -22.13 15.59 -45.44
C MET A 1 -21.55 14.82 -44.26
N ALA A 2 -20.49 14.04 -44.45
CA ALA A 2 -19.86 13.25 -43.37
C ALA A 2 -18.97 14.15 -42.50
N ARG A 3 -19.27 14.29 -41.21
CA ARG A 3 -18.44 15.02 -40.25
C ARG A 3 -17.26 14.12 -39.82
N LYS A 4 -16.07 14.38 -40.37
CA LYS A 4 -14.80 13.81 -39.89
C LYS A 4 -14.58 14.25 -38.43
N GLN A 5 -14.62 13.29 -37.50
CA GLN A 5 -14.20 13.51 -36.12
C GLN A 5 -12.68 13.77 -36.08
N LYS A 6 -12.30 14.89 -35.48
CA LYS A 6 -10.92 15.33 -35.30
C LYS A 6 -10.27 14.46 -34.21
N PRO A 7 -9.11 13.83 -34.42
CA PRO A 7 -8.47 13.02 -33.40
C PRO A 7 -8.08 13.91 -32.22
N ALA A 8 -8.36 13.44 -31.00
CA ALA A 8 -8.05 14.14 -29.76
C ALA A 8 -6.54 14.40 -29.66
N SER A 9 -6.16 15.65 -29.35
CA SER A 9 -4.77 16.08 -29.27
C SER A 9 -3.99 15.35 -28.16
N PRO A 10 -2.69 15.01 -28.38
CA PRO A 10 -1.86 14.23 -27.45
C PRO A 10 -1.68 14.87 -26.06
N GLN A 11 -1.81 16.20 -25.94
CA GLN A 11 -1.69 16.95 -24.68
C GLN A 11 -2.71 16.54 -23.60
N ASN A 12 -3.91 16.11 -23.99
CA ASN A 12 -4.94 15.70 -23.02
C ASN A 12 -4.63 14.32 -22.40
N GLY A 13 -3.95 13.43 -23.13
CA GLY A 13 -3.54 12.12 -22.62
C GLY A 13 -2.45 12.22 -21.56
N GLU A 14 -1.47 13.10 -21.75
CA GLU A 14 -0.38 13.29 -20.79
C GLU A 14 -0.83 13.98 -19.49
N ALA A 15 -1.79 14.90 -19.56
CA ALA A 15 -2.38 15.51 -18.35
C ALA A 15 -3.16 14.46 -17.53
N ALA A 16 -3.99 13.65 -18.17
CA ALA A 16 -4.75 12.59 -17.51
C ALA A 16 -3.84 11.51 -16.90
N ALA A 17 -2.77 11.11 -17.61
CA ALA A 17 -1.80 10.14 -17.12
C ALA A 17 -1.05 10.65 -15.86
N ARG A 18 -0.67 11.93 -15.84
CA ARG A 18 -0.04 12.57 -14.67
C ARG A 18 -0.99 12.64 -13.48
N ALA A 19 -2.24 13.03 -13.70
CA ALA A 19 -3.26 13.05 -12.64
C ALA A 19 -3.50 11.65 -12.06
N ALA A 20 -3.60 10.61 -12.91
CA ALA A 20 -3.74 9.23 -12.47
C ALA A 20 -2.51 8.71 -11.70
N ALA A 21 -1.29 9.15 -12.05
CA ALA A 21 -0.09 8.85 -11.28
C ALA A 21 -0.10 9.52 -9.90
N GLN A 22 -0.46 10.80 -9.83
CA GLN A 22 -0.57 11.54 -8.57
C GLN A 22 -1.62 10.92 -7.64
N GLN A 23 -2.77 10.53 -8.16
CA GLN A 23 -3.80 9.82 -7.37
C GLN A 23 -3.28 8.49 -6.81
N ARG A 24 -2.59 7.69 -7.62
CA ARG A 24 -1.97 6.44 -7.16
C ARG A 24 -0.94 6.68 -6.07
N HIS A 25 -0.09 7.68 -6.24
CA HIS A 25 0.93 8.05 -5.26
C HIS A 25 0.29 8.50 -3.94
N ALA A 26 -0.74 9.35 -3.99
CA ALA A 26 -1.48 9.80 -2.82
C ALA A 26 -2.14 8.62 -2.07
N ARG A 27 -2.74 7.67 -2.81
CA ARG A 27 -3.28 6.43 -2.21
C ARG A 27 -2.20 5.58 -1.56
N ALA A 28 -1.05 5.41 -2.22
CA ALA A 28 0.07 4.65 -1.67
C ALA A 28 0.62 5.28 -0.39
N GLN A 29 0.75 6.59 -0.38
CA GLN A 29 1.14 7.35 0.81
C GLN A 29 0.15 7.14 1.97
N ALA A 30 -1.15 7.32 1.72
CA ALA A 30 -2.18 7.11 2.74
C ALA A 30 -2.18 5.68 3.28
N ALA A 31 -1.99 4.68 2.42
CA ALA A 31 -1.87 3.28 2.84
C ALA A 31 -0.63 3.03 3.71
N CYS A 32 0.54 3.57 3.33
CA CYS A 32 1.74 3.44 4.16
C CYS A 32 1.55 4.07 5.54
N GLN A 33 0.94 5.24 5.61
CA GLN A 33 0.66 5.91 6.89
C GLN A 33 -0.33 5.12 7.75
N ALA A 34 -1.41 4.60 7.15
CA ALA A 34 -2.40 3.78 7.85
C ALA A 34 -1.78 2.49 8.42
N VAL A 35 -0.93 1.81 7.64
CA VAL A 35 -0.21 0.61 8.09
C VAL A 35 0.69 0.91 9.28
N LEU A 36 1.50 1.97 9.20
CA LEU A 36 2.43 2.32 10.27
C LEU A 36 1.67 2.67 11.54
N ALA A 37 0.62 3.49 11.43
CA ALA A 37 -0.23 3.85 12.57
C ALA A 37 -0.88 2.61 13.21
N ALA A 38 -1.40 1.68 12.41
CA ALA A 38 -2.01 0.46 12.92
C ALA A 38 -0.99 -0.45 13.63
N PHE A 39 0.23 -0.60 13.09
CA PHE A 39 1.27 -1.40 13.73
C PHE A 39 1.87 -0.73 14.97
N ASP A 40 2.01 0.59 14.98
CA ASP A 40 2.46 1.32 16.17
C ASP A 40 1.43 1.19 17.30
N ALA A 41 0.13 1.31 16.98
CA ALA A 41 -0.95 1.08 17.95
C ALA A 41 -0.98 -0.37 18.46
N LEU A 42 -0.77 -1.34 17.57
CA LEU A 42 -0.71 -2.76 17.94
C LEU A 42 0.50 -3.07 18.84
N GLU A 43 1.67 -2.51 18.54
CA GLU A 43 2.88 -2.69 19.36
C GLU A 43 2.73 -2.01 20.73
N ALA A 44 2.10 -0.83 20.80
CA ALA A 44 1.82 -0.15 22.06
C ALA A 44 0.85 -0.94 22.97
N ALA A 45 0.05 -1.84 22.40
CA ALA A 45 -0.87 -2.71 23.11
C ALA A 45 -0.34 -4.14 23.29
N ASP A 46 0.98 -4.36 23.10
CA ASP A 46 1.64 -5.67 23.18
C ASP A 46 1.05 -6.74 22.24
N GLY A 47 0.33 -6.34 21.18
CA GLY A 47 -0.39 -7.24 20.28
C GLY A 47 0.49 -8.09 19.35
N PHE A 48 1.81 -7.87 19.36
CA PHE A 48 2.79 -8.74 18.72
C PHE A 48 3.32 -9.86 19.63
N THR A 49 2.90 -9.92 20.90
CA THR A 49 3.35 -10.96 21.83
C THR A 49 3.01 -12.35 21.31
N GLY A 50 4.00 -13.22 21.18
CA GLY A 50 3.84 -14.56 20.59
C GLY A 50 3.87 -14.60 19.05
N HIS A 51 4.03 -13.46 18.37
CA HIS A 51 4.08 -13.34 16.91
C HIS A 51 5.39 -12.67 16.43
N ASP A 52 6.54 -13.26 16.76
CA ASP A 52 7.87 -12.70 16.43
C ASP A 52 8.06 -12.42 14.94
N THR A 53 7.59 -13.33 14.07
CA THR A 53 7.66 -13.14 12.62
C THR A 53 6.81 -11.96 12.15
N ALA A 54 5.62 -11.75 12.73
CA ALA A 54 4.80 -10.58 12.40
C ALA A 54 5.51 -9.29 12.83
N ARG A 55 6.12 -9.29 14.02
CA ARG A 55 6.91 -8.17 14.53
C ARG A 55 8.09 -7.83 13.61
N GLN A 56 8.82 -8.83 13.12
CA GLN A 56 9.92 -8.61 12.17
C GLN A 56 9.44 -7.91 10.89
N TYR A 57 8.30 -8.33 10.34
CA TYR A 57 7.73 -7.68 9.17
C TYR A 57 7.23 -6.26 9.46
N ALA A 58 6.67 -6.01 10.65
CA ALA A 58 6.32 -4.65 11.09
C ALA A 58 7.57 -3.75 11.18
N GLN A 59 8.68 -4.26 11.72
CA GLN A 59 9.96 -3.53 11.71
C GLN A 59 10.48 -3.26 10.29
N MET A 60 10.33 -4.22 9.37
CA MET A 60 10.65 -3.99 7.95
C MET A 60 9.81 -2.86 7.34
N CYS A 61 8.54 -2.73 7.73
CA CYS A 61 7.70 -1.61 7.27
C CYS A 61 8.29 -0.26 7.68
N ARG A 62 8.79 -0.14 8.92
CA ARG A 62 9.47 1.09 9.40
C ARG A 62 10.76 1.37 8.63
N VAL A 63 11.55 0.34 8.31
CA VAL A 63 12.75 0.48 7.47
C VAL A 63 12.41 1.00 6.06
N TYR A 64 11.31 0.53 5.46
CA TYR A 64 10.86 1.06 4.17
C TYR A 64 10.28 2.48 4.31
N ALA A 65 9.54 2.77 5.38
CA ALA A 65 9.01 4.10 5.64
C ALA A 65 10.13 5.15 5.76
N ALA A 66 11.24 4.80 6.42
CA ALA A 66 12.41 5.67 6.53
C ALA A 66 13.08 5.99 5.19
N LYS A 67 12.81 5.20 4.13
CA LYS A 67 13.30 5.47 2.77
C LYS A 67 12.41 6.44 1.99
N LEU A 68 11.18 6.69 2.46
CA LEU A 68 10.27 7.66 1.84
C LEU A 68 10.64 9.07 2.30
N ARG A 69 10.67 10.03 1.36
CA ARG A 69 11.02 11.42 1.64
C ARG A 69 9.97 12.09 2.52
N ASN A 70 10.23 12.17 3.82
CA ASN A 70 9.28 12.63 4.84
C ASN A 70 7.96 11.84 4.82
N GLY A 71 8.03 10.55 4.50
CA GLY A 71 6.84 9.70 4.39
C GLY A 71 5.97 9.95 3.15
N ASN A 72 6.43 10.79 2.20
CA ASN A 72 5.67 11.09 1.00
C ASN A 72 6.03 10.17 -0.17
N VAL A 73 5.03 9.88 -1.00
CA VAL A 73 5.19 9.17 -2.27
C VAL A 73 5.05 10.19 -3.39
N LEU A 74 6.16 10.61 -4.00
CA LEU A 74 6.16 11.69 -5.00
C LEU A 74 6.56 11.19 -6.40
N SER A 75 7.27 10.08 -6.46
CA SER A 75 7.81 9.51 -7.70
C SER A 75 7.50 8.02 -7.82
N SER A 76 7.76 7.46 -9.00
CA SER A 76 7.67 6.02 -9.22
C SER A 76 8.62 5.23 -8.30
N ALA A 77 9.80 5.76 -8.00
CA ALA A 77 10.74 5.11 -7.10
C ALA A 77 10.21 5.08 -5.65
N ASP A 78 9.55 6.16 -5.20
CA ASP A 78 8.88 6.17 -3.90
C ASP A 78 7.68 5.21 -3.89
N PHE A 79 6.96 5.09 -5.01
CA PHE A 79 5.87 4.13 -5.15
C PHE A 79 6.38 2.69 -5.02
N ASP A 80 7.53 2.34 -5.61
CA ASP A 80 8.15 1.02 -5.43
C ASP A 80 8.53 0.73 -3.98
N VAL A 81 8.96 1.76 -3.23
CA VAL A 81 9.21 1.64 -1.79
C VAL A 81 7.90 1.41 -1.03
N ALA A 82 6.84 2.14 -1.38
CA ALA A 82 5.51 1.96 -0.81
C ALA A 82 4.95 0.55 -1.08
N VAL A 83 5.19 -0.01 -2.27
CA VAL A 83 4.83 -1.39 -2.62
C VAL A 83 5.57 -2.41 -1.73
N LYS A 84 6.87 -2.21 -1.49
CA LYS A 84 7.65 -3.06 -0.58
C LYS A 84 7.15 -2.99 0.85
N LEU A 85 6.81 -1.79 1.32
CA LEU A 85 6.18 -1.58 2.62
C LEU A 85 4.84 -2.32 2.71
N CYS A 86 3.92 -2.11 1.76
CA CYS A 86 2.62 -2.77 1.74
C CYS A 86 2.74 -4.30 1.62
N THR A 87 3.78 -4.81 0.95
CA THR A 87 4.08 -6.24 0.88
C THR A 87 4.51 -6.79 2.23
N ALA A 88 5.43 -6.11 2.93
CA ALA A 88 5.85 -6.49 4.28
C ALA A 88 4.69 -6.41 5.27
N ALA A 89 3.88 -5.36 5.18
CA ALA A 89 2.69 -5.16 6.02
C ALA A 89 1.74 -6.34 5.88
N ARG A 90 1.48 -6.77 4.64
CA ARG A 90 0.62 -7.91 4.38
C ARG A 90 1.14 -9.21 4.95
N ARG A 91 2.46 -9.43 4.89
CA ARG A 91 3.09 -10.59 5.53
C ARG A 91 2.95 -10.53 7.03
N ALA A 92 3.10 -9.35 7.65
CA ALA A 92 2.88 -9.19 9.09
C ALA A 92 1.43 -9.54 9.47
N LEU A 93 0.46 -8.98 8.74
CA LEU A 93 -0.97 -9.22 8.97
C LEU A 93 -1.34 -10.71 8.86
N LEU A 94 -0.85 -11.41 7.84
CA LEU A 94 -1.07 -12.86 7.69
C LEU A 94 -0.40 -13.72 8.77
N GLN A 95 0.67 -13.22 9.39
CA GLN A 95 1.34 -13.91 10.51
C GLN A 95 0.67 -13.63 11.86
N LEU A 96 -0.07 -12.52 11.97
CA LEU A 96 -0.94 -12.24 13.11
C LEU A 96 -2.21 -13.08 13.05
N ASP A 97 -2.88 -13.04 11.91
CA ASP A 97 -4.09 -13.81 11.66
C ASP A 97 -4.16 -14.21 10.17
N PRO A 98 -4.04 -15.52 9.87
CA PRO A 98 -4.19 -16.02 8.50
C PRO A 98 -5.56 -15.73 7.88
N ALA A 99 -6.61 -15.58 8.69
CA ALA A 99 -7.96 -15.25 8.24
C ALA A 99 -8.18 -13.74 8.08
N LEU A 100 -7.23 -12.90 8.49
CA LEU A 100 -7.29 -11.44 8.44
C LEU A 100 -8.54 -10.84 9.15
N ALA A 101 -9.08 -11.55 10.14
CA ALA A 101 -10.23 -11.11 10.93
C ALA A 101 -9.79 -10.34 12.19
N PHE A 102 -8.59 -10.62 12.69
CA PHE A 102 -7.97 -10.02 13.88
C PHE A 102 -8.89 -10.05 15.12
N ALA A 103 -9.71 -11.09 15.23
CA ALA A 103 -10.66 -11.23 16.32
C ALA A 103 -9.93 -11.21 17.68
N GLY A 104 -10.28 -10.26 18.54
CA GLY A 104 -9.67 -10.09 19.86
C GLY A 104 -8.36 -9.29 19.88
N GLN A 105 -7.88 -8.79 18.73
CA GLN A 105 -6.74 -7.88 18.69
C GLN A 105 -7.18 -6.43 18.98
N PRO A 106 -6.38 -5.65 19.73
CA PRO A 106 -6.64 -4.23 19.91
C PRO A 106 -6.53 -3.52 18.55
N GLY A 107 -7.55 -2.72 18.22
CA GLY A 107 -7.58 -2.00 16.94
C GLY A 107 -7.81 -2.90 15.72
N ALA A 108 -8.52 -4.02 15.87
CA ALA A 108 -8.87 -4.93 14.76
C ALA A 108 -9.37 -4.19 13.51
N ASP A 109 -10.30 -3.25 13.64
CA ASP A 109 -10.82 -2.46 12.51
C ASP A 109 -9.72 -1.66 11.79
N ALA A 110 -8.75 -1.11 12.53
CA ALA A 110 -7.62 -0.39 11.97
C ALA A 110 -6.66 -1.32 11.21
N LEU A 111 -6.46 -2.55 11.71
CA LEU A 111 -5.66 -3.58 11.03
C LEU A 111 -6.33 -4.05 9.74
N ILE A 112 -7.66 -4.25 9.76
CA ILE A 112 -8.45 -4.60 8.58
C ILE A 112 -8.36 -3.48 7.54
N ALA A 113 -8.60 -2.23 7.96
CA ALA A 113 -8.56 -1.07 7.07
C ALA A 113 -7.16 -0.86 6.47
N ALA A 114 -6.11 -0.97 7.29
CA ALA A 114 -4.72 -0.88 6.84
C ALA A 114 -4.37 -2.00 5.85
N GLY A 115 -4.85 -3.22 6.10
CA GLY A 115 -4.68 -4.36 5.21
C GLY A 115 -5.35 -4.17 3.84
N ALA A 116 -6.59 -3.68 3.83
CA ALA A 116 -7.32 -3.35 2.60
C ALA A 116 -6.65 -2.20 1.81
N ALA A 117 -6.16 -1.18 2.51
CA ALA A 117 -5.41 -0.09 1.89
C ALA A 117 -4.10 -0.58 1.27
N ALA A 118 -3.34 -1.40 1.99
CA ALA A 118 -2.12 -2.03 1.48
C ALA A 118 -2.42 -2.92 0.26
N TYR A 119 -3.50 -3.69 0.28
CA TYR A 119 -3.92 -4.51 -0.87
C TYR A 119 -4.17 -3.66 -2.12
N THR A 120 -4.86 -2.54 -1.99
CA THR A 120 -5.16 -1.62 -3.10
C THR A 120 -3.88 -1.14 -3.79
N VAL A 121 -2.83 -0.82 -3.01
CA VAL A 121 -1.52 -0.41 -3.57
C VAL A 121 -0.85 -1.53 -4.35
N LEU A 122 -0.94 -2.77 -3.84
CA LEU A 122 -0.37 -3.93 -4.53
C LEU A 122 -1.14 -4.25 -5.82
N GLU A 123 -2.46 -4.05 -5.83
CA GLU A 123 -3.26 -4.17 -7.05
C GLU A 123 -2.91 -3.10 -8.08
N ASP A 124 -2.71 -1.86 -7.65
CA ASP A 124 -2.24 -0.78 -8.52
C ASP A 124 -0.88 -1.14 -9.14
N ASN A 125 0.07 -1.64 -8.34
CA ASN A 125 1.36 -2.10 -8.84
C ASN A 125 1.24 -3.26 -9.85
N HIS A 126 0.35 -4.22 -9.59
CA HIS A 126 0.06 -5.32 -10.51
C HIS A 126 -0.47 -4.81 -11.85
N LYS A 127 -1.43 -3.86 -11.83
CA LYS A 127 -2.00 -3.25 -13.05
C LYS A 127 -0.97 -2.49 -13.88
N LEU A 128 0.10 -2.00 -13.25
CA LEU A 128 1.18 -1.25 -13.91
C LEU A 128 2.30 -2.14 -14.45
N GLY A 129 2.34 -3.42 -14.09
CA GLY A 129 3.44 -4.31 -14.46
C GLY A 129 4.78 -3.97 -13.77
N GLY A 130 4.75 -3.39 -12.56
CA GLY A 130 5.95 -2.96 -11.83
C GLY A 130 6.88 -4.10 -11.36
N PRO A 131 7.99 -3.82 -10.67
CA PRO A 131 9.01 -4.84 -10.32
C PRO A 131 8.51 -6.01 -9.44
N ALA A 132 7.27 -5.96 -8.97
CA ALA A 132 6.58 -7.01 -8.23
C ALA A 132 5.18 -7.31 -8.80
N SER A 133 5.00 -7.36 -10.13
CA SER A 133 3.72 -7.62 -10.83
C SER A 133 3.04 -8.96 -10.54
N LYS A 134 3.44 -9.71 -9.52
CA LYS A 134 2.70 -10.91 -9.15
C LYS A 134 1.36 -10.48 -8.57
N ARG A 135 0.27 -11.10 -9.01
CA ARG A 135 -1.07 -10.78 -8.51
C ARG A 135 -1.06 -10.91 -6.98
N PRO A 136 -1.38 -9.84 -6.23
CA PRO A 136 -1.46 -9.95 -4.79
C PRO A 136 -2.58 -10.93 -4.44
N LEU A 137 -2.37 -11.77 -3.42
CA LEU A 137 -3.42 -12.66 -2.88
C LEU A 137 -4.70 -11.86 -2.59
N PRO A 138 -5.92 -12.40 -2.61
CA PRO A 138 -7.10 -11.64 -2.18
C PRO A 138 -6.99 -11.26 -0.69
N PHE A 139 -7.52 -10.08 -0.35
CA PHE A 139 -7.74 -9.69 1.05
C PHE A 139 -9.08 -10.27 1.50
#